data_AF-A0A2H6ITV4-F1
#
_entry.id   AF-A0A2H6ITV4-F1
#
_cell.length_a   1.000
_cell.length_b   1.000
_cell.length_c   1.000
_cell.angle_alpha   90.00
_cell.angle_beta   90.00
_cell.angle_gamma   90.00
#
_symmetry.space_group_name_H-M   'P 1'
#
loop_
_entity.id
_entity.type
_entity.pdbx_description
1 polymer ?
#
loop_
_entity_poly.entity_id
_entity_poly.type
_entity_poly.pdbx_seq_one_letter_code
_entity_poly.pdbx_strand_id
1 'polypeptide(L)'
;MDKVDKELSDKYCQRFGYLAANMGFTTGDQVKEALAEQVEDNLAKRPHRLMGRILLDKGWITPQQIEAVLNELFKNEEQEL
;
A
#
# COMPACT_ATOMS: atom_id res chain seq x y z
N MET A 1 15.29 6.01 6.40
CA MET A 1 13.85 5.70 6.28
C MET A 1 13.64 4.39 5.54
N ASP A 2 14.34 4.16 4.43
CA ASP A 2 14.17 3.03 3.50
C ASP A 2 14.05 1.62 4.10
N LYS A 3 14.75 1.30 5.21
CA LYS A 3 14.70 -0.05 5.78
C LYS A 3 13.33 -0.38 6.40
N VAL A 4 12.74 0.57 7.12
CA VAL A 4 11.44 0.38 7.79
C VAL A 4 10.31 0.31 6.76
N ASP A 5 10.34 1.20 5.75
CA ASP A 5 9.33 1.21 4.69
C ASP A 5 9.35 -0.09 3.89
N LYS A 6 10.55 -0.66 3.65
CA LYS A 6 10.68 -1.94 2.99
C LYS A 6 10.11 -3.10 3.82
N GLU A 7 10.43 -3.16 5.11
CA GLU A 7 9.88 -4.19 6.02
C GLU A 7 8.35 -4.11 6.10
N LEU A 8 7.79 -2.90 6.18
CA LEU A 8 6.34 -2.68 6.16
C LEU A 8 5.73 -3.10 4.82
N SER A 9 6.37 -2.76 3.70
CA SER A 9 5.88 -3.18 2.39
C SER A 9 5.89 -4.71 2.26
N ASP A 10 6.98 -5.38 2.63
CA ASP A 10 7.09 -6.84 2.54
C ASP A 10 6.01 -7.53 3.38
N LYS A 11 5.68 -6.98 4.55
CA LYS A 11 4.64 -7.54 5.44
C LYS A 11 3.22 -7.24 4.99
N TYR A 12 2.94 -6.03 4.51
CA TYR A 12 1.56 -5.52 4.41
C TYR A 12 1.08 -5.15 3.00
N CYS A 13 1.97 -5.05 2.02
CA CYS A 13 1.66 -4.54 0.69
C CYS A 13 0.43 -5.21 0.04
N GLN A 14 0.38 -6.55 0.05
CA GLN A 14 -0.73 -7.30 -0.56
C GLN A 14 -2.07 -7.06 0.16
N ARG A 15 -2.07 -7.11 1.50
CA ARG A 15 -3.28 -6.89 2.31
C ARG A 15 -3.78 -5.45 2.17
N PHE A 16 -2.88 -4.48 2.17
CA PHE A 16 -3.23 -3.09 1.93
C PHE A 16 -3.91 -2.91 0.57
N GLY A 17 -3.31 -3.43 -0.51
CA GLY A 17 -3.88 -3.33 -1.86
C GLY A 17 -5.26 -3.99 -1.97
N TYR A 18 -5.41 -5.18 -1.40
CA TYR A 18 -6.69 -5.87 -1.33
C TYR A 18 -7.76 -5.06 -0.59
N LEU A 19 -7.46 -4.58 0.61
CA LEU A 19 -8.40 -3.81 1.43
C LEU A 19 -8.80 -2.51 0.74
N ALA A 20 -7.84 -1.76 0.18
CA ALA A 20 -8.12 -0.52 -0.53
C ALA A 20 -9.09 -0.74 -1.72
N ALA A 21 -8.90 -1.82 -2.48
CA ALA A 21 -9.80 -2.18 -3.58
C ALA A 21 -11.17 -2.67 -3.07
N ASN A 22 -11.19 -3.51 -2.04
CA ASN A 22 -12.41 -4.04 -1.45
C ASN A 22 -13.29 -2.94 -0.81
N MET A 23 -12.67 -1.91 -0.26
CA MET A 23 -13.34 -0.73 0.30
C MET A 23 -13.79 0.27 -0.80
N GLY A 24 -13.48 0.01 -2.07
CA GLY A 24 -13.87 0.86 -3.20
C GLY A 24 -13.07 2.17 -3.31
N PHE A 25 -11.93 2.29 -2.64
CA PHE A 25 -11.09 3.48 -2.70
C PHE A 25 -10.16 3.50 -3.89
N THR A 26 -9.88 2.33 -4.46
CA THR A 26 -9.06 2.13 -5.67
C THR A 26 -9.64 0.95 -6.45
N THR A 27 -9.15 0.71 -7.67
CA THR A 27 -9.51 -0.46 -8.47
C THR A 27 -8.41 -1.52 -8.43
N GLY A 28 -8.76 -2.77 -8.77
CA GLY A 28 -7.76 -3.84 -8.90
C GLY A 28 -6.67 -3.53 -9.93
N ASP A 29 -6.98 -2.80 -10.99
CA ASP A 29 -5.99 -2.42 -11.99
C ASP A 29 -5.06 -1.30 -11.50
N GLN A 30 -5.58 -0.34 -10.74
CA GLN A 30 -4.76 0.68 -10.07
C GLN A 30 -3.80 0.04 -9.05
N VAL A 31 -4.25 -0.99 -8.31
CA VAL A 31 -3.38 -1.74 -7.40
C VAL A 31 -2.28 -2.49 -8.15
N LYS A 32 -2.59 -3.15 -9.28
CA LYS A 32 -1.59 -3.81 -10.13
C LYS A 32 -0.55 -2.83 -10.67
N GLU A 33 -0.98 -1.65 -11.10
CA GLU A 33 -0.07 -0.62 -11.60
C GLU A 33 0.84 -0.09 -10.48
N ALA A 34 0.30 0.17 -9.30
CA ALA A 34 1.09 0.59 -8.14
C ALA A 34 2.12 -0.49 -7.72
N LEU A 35 1.76 -1.77 -7.78
CA LEU A 35 2.68 -2.88 -7.57
C LEU A 35 3.81 -2.91 -8.60
N ALA A 36 3.49 -2.73 -9.88
CA ALA A 36 4.49 -2.68 -10.95
C ALA A 36 5.48 -1.52 -10.73
N GLU A 37 5.00 -0.36 -10.30
CA GLU A 37 5.83 0.80 -9.99
C GLU A 37 6.73 0.57 -8.75
N GLN A 38 6.24 -0.09 -7.69
CA GLN A 38 7.08 -0.50 -6.56
C GLN A 38 8.24 -1.41 -7.01
N VAL A 39 7.96 -2.36 -7.91
CA VAL A 39 9.00 -3.25 -8.46
C VAL A 39 10.00 -2.45 -9.30
N GLU A 40 9.52 -1.54 -10.16
CA GLU A 40 10.40 -0.70 -10.98
C GLU A 40 11.32 0.17 -10.12
N ASP A 41 10.80 0.79 -9.05
CA ASP A 41 11.61 1.59 -8.13
C ASP A 41 12.74 0.77 -7.49
N ASN A 42 12.42 -0.45 -7.04
CA ASN A 42 13.41 -1.35 -6.48
C ASN A 42 14.49 -1.74 -7.50
N LEU A 43 14.10 -2.06 -8.74
CA LEU A 43 15.03 -2.40 -9.83
C LEU A 43 15.91 -1.21 -10.22
N ALA A 44 15.33 0.00 -10.23
CA ALA A 44 16.03 1.24 -10.52
C ALA A 44 16.85 1.77 -9.33
N LYS A 45 16.86 1.07 -8.18
CA LYS A 45 17.50 1.49 -6.92
C LYS A 45 17.03 2.88 -6.45
N ARG A 46 15.78 3.22 -6.74
CA ARG A 46 15.11 4.42 -6.21
C ARG A 46 14.69 4.15 -4.75
N PRO A 47 14.45 5.21 -3.95
CA PRO A 47 13.91 5.05 -2.61
C PRO A 47 12.61 4.23 -2.65
N HIS A 48 12.50 3.28 -1.73
CA HIS A 48 11.32 2.43 -1.67
C HIS A 48 10.08 3.26 -1.27
N ARG A 49 9.00 3.14 -2.04
CA ARG A 49 7.72 3.80 -1.74
C ARG A 49 6.69 2.75 -1.34
N LEU A 50 5.96 3.02 -0.26
CA LEU A 50 4.81 2.20 0.15
C LEU A 50 3.68 2.30 -0.90
N MET A 51 2.89 1.23 -1.05
CA MET A 51 1.71 1.20 -1.94
C MET A 51 0.81 2.42 -1.77
N GLY A 52 0.43 2.75 -0.53
CA GLY A 52 -0.44 3.90 -0.24
C GLY A 52 0.17 5.22 -0.72
N ARG A 53 1.49 5.36 -0.71
CA ARG A 53 2.18 6.55 -1.23
C ARG A 53 2.06 6.65 -2.75
N ILE A 54 2.27 5.55 -3.47
CA ILE A 54 2.17 5.53 -4.95
C ILE A 54 0.74 5.84 -5.40
N LEU A 55 -0.25 5.20 -4.76
CA LEU A 55 -1.66 5.47 -5.05
C LEU A 55 -2.04 6.94 -4.79
N LEU A 56 -1.49 7.55 -3.73
CA LEU A 56 -1.71 8.96 -3.41
C LEU A 56 -1.06 9.89 -4.43
N ASP A 57 0.20 9.62 -4.81
CA ASP A 57 0.94 10.40 -5.79
C ASP A 57 0.23 10.41 -7.16
N LYS A 58 -0.50 9.34 -7.49
CA LYS A 58 -1.34 9.23 -8.69
C LYS A 58 -2.75 9.81 -8.55
N GLY A 59 -3.13 10.28 -7.35
CA GLY A 59 -4.45 10.84 -7.07
C GLY A 59 -5.59 9.81 -7.07
N TRP A 60 -5.27 8.53 -6.92
CA TRP A 60 -6.27 7.45 -6.92
C TRP A 60 -6.84 7.17 -5.55
N ILE A 61 -6.14 7.58 -4.50
CA ILE A 61 -6.61 7.48 -3.12
C ILE A 61 -6.33 8.80 -2.40
N THR A 62 -7.11 9.09 -1.36
CA THR A 62 -6.92 10.26 -0.48
C THR A 62 -6.21 9.87 0.82
N PRO A 63 -5.59 10.82 1.54
CA PRO A 63 -4.99 10.54 2.86
C PRO A 63 -5.97 9.92 3.86
N GLN A 64 -7.22 10.39 3.89
CA GLN A 64 -8.27 9.87 4.77
C GLN A 64 -8.64 8.41 4.44
N GLN A 65 -8.64 8.06 3.14
CA GLN A 65 -8.88 6.68 2.71
C GLN A 65 -7.70 5.77 3.05
N ILE A 66 -6.45 6.26 2.97
CA ILE A 66 -5.27 5.52 3.43
C ILE A 66 -5.40 5.21 4.92
N GLU A 67 -5.75 6.20 5.73
CA GLU A 67 -5.97 6.01 7.17
C GLU A 67 -7.04 4.95 7.45
N ALA A 68 -8.16 4.99 6.72
CA ALA A 68 -9.21 3.98 6.84
C ALA A 68 -8.72 2.56 6.49
N VAL A 69 -7.90 2.40 5.46
CA VAL A 69 -7.30 1.11 5.09
C VAL A 69 -6.32 0.64 6.16
N LEU A 70 -5.48 1.53 6.71
CA LEU A 70 -4.53 1.20 7.77
C LEU A 70 -5.27 0.76 9.05
N ASN A 71 -6.34 1.45 9.43
CA ASN A 71 -7.17 1.07 10.56
C ASN A 71 -7.73 -0.35 10.37
N GLU A 72 -8.21 -0.68 9.18
CA GLU A 72 -8.71 -2.04 8.88
C GLU A 72 -7.59 -3.09 8.86
N LEU A 73 -6.42 -2.72 8.34
CA LEU A 73 -5.25 -3.59 8.26
C LEU A 73 -4.79 -4.03 9.65
N PHE A 74 -4.77 -3.11 10.62
CA PHE A 74 -4.28 -3.36 11.98
C PHE A 74 -5.35 -3.87 12.95
N LYS A 75 -6.64 -3.57 12.73
CA LYS A 75 -7.75 -4.16 13.52
C LYS A 75 -7.74 -5.68 13.52
N ASN A 76 -7.34 -6.28 12.39
CA ASN A 76 -7.31 -7.73 12.22
C ASN A 76 -6.04 -8.38 12.80
N GLU A 77 -5.02 -7.61 13.23
CA GLU A 77 -3.84 -8.16 13.93
C GLU A 77 -4.07 -8.32 15.44
N GLU A 78 -5.01 -7.57 16.04
CA GLU A 78 -5.36 -7.70 17.47
C GLU A 78 -6.19 -8.95 17.80
N GLN A 79 -6.72 -9.66 16.79
CA GLN A 79 -7.53 -10.88 16.98
C GLN A 79 -6.73 -12.19 16.83
N GLU A 80 -5.45 -12.11 16.44
CA GLU A 80 -4.56 -13.26 16.25
C GLU A 80 -3.49 -13.38 17.35
N LEU A 81 -3.56 -12.55 18.40
CA LEU A 81 -2.71 -12.56 19.61
C LEU A 81 -3.54 -12.96 20.84
#